data_AF-A0A0S8YS75-F1
#
_entry.id   AF-A0A0S8YS75-F1
#
_cell.length_a   1.000
_cell.length_b   1.000
_cell.length_c   1.000
_cell.angle_alpha   90.00
_cell.angle_beta   90.00
_cell.angle_gamma   90.00
#
_symmetry.space_group_name_H-M   'P 1'
#
loop_
_entity.id
_entity.type
_entity.pdbx_description
1 polymer ?
#
loop_
_entity_poly.entity_id
_entity_poly.type
_entity_poly.pdbx_seq_one_letter_code
_entity_poly.pdbx_strand_id
1 'polypeptide(L)'
;MRKRLGLIGGVVTAVYLFGLAAVVSGRVYTLMIMPLNEVGDFLAGAFGPVAFLWLILGFLQQGNELRQGTEALKLQAEELRNSVEQQSIMAAAATQQINAQQQALQLQLEETERTFRANFVFGGGPSVSSNRGVGFYAETSIEIGVARSVAHAVEIAIDPPIGGVSEGKFAIIDLKRSISIPVKFITLPETSGNVSISYDGADGKRRKENFIYTTLNGHPWVAIKRAD
;
A
#
# COMPACT_ATOMS: atom_id res chain seq x y z
N MET A 1 -42.47 -31.88 -10.42
CA MET A 1 -43.35 -32.01 -11.61
C MET A 1 -42.99 -33.17 -12.52
N ARG A 2 -41.69 -33.42 -12.80
CA ARG A 2 -41.20 -34.51 -13.66
C ARG A 2 -41.83 -35.90 -13.42
N LYS A 3 -41.90 -36.31 -12.16
CA LYS A 3 -42.54 -37.58 -11.76
C LYS A 3 -44.05 -37.62 -12.06
N ARG A 4 -44.75 -36.48 -12.04
CA ARG A 4 -46.20 -36.42 -12.30
C ARG A 4 -46.51 -36.51 -13.79
N LEU A 5 -45.74 -35.83 -14.65
CA LEU A 5 -45.92 -35.91 -16.11
C LEU A 5 -45.66 -37.32 -16.65
N GLY A 6 -44.57 -37.97 -16.19
CA GLY A 6 -44.27 -39.35 -16.59
C GLY A 6 -45.31 -40.36 -16.08
N LEU A 7 -45.88 -40.14 -14.89
CA LEU A 7 -46.92 -41.00 -14.33
C LEU A 7 -48.25 -40.84 -15.08
N ILE A 8 -48.62 -39.61 -15.45
CA ILE A 8 -49.79 -39.34 -16.30
C ILE A 8 -49.59 -39.96 -17.69
N GLY A 9 -48.44 -39.74 -18.32
CA GLY A 9 -48.12 -40.34 -19.63
C GLY A 9 -48.16 -41.87 -19.60
N GLY A 10 -47.64 -42.48 -18.52
CA GLY A 10 -47.70 -43.93 -18.28
C GLY A 10 -49.11 -44.44 -18.11
N VAL A 11 -49.96 -43.78 -17.31
CA VAL A 11 -51.36 -44.15 -17.11
C VAL A 11 -52.16 -44.02 -18.41
N VAL A 12 -51.97 -42.92 -19.15
CA VAL A 12 -52.62 -42.71 -20.46
C VAL A 12 -52.21 -43.78 -21.46
N THR A 13 -50.92 -44.12 -21.51
CA THR A 13 -50.40 -45.21 -22.37
C THR A 13 -50.98 -46.57 -21.95
N ALA A 14 -51.06 -46.86 -20.65
CA ALA A 14 -51.60 -48.11 -20.15
C ALA A 14 -53.10 -48.28 -20.47
N VAL A 15 -53.90 -47.22 -20.27
CA VAL A 15 -55.33 -47.22 -20.65
C VAL A 15 -55.50 -47.39 -22.16
N TYR A 16 -54.68 -46.70 -22.96
CA TYR A 16 -54.70 -46.83 -24.42
C TYR A 16 -54.35 -48.25 -24.88
N LEU A 17 -53.27 -48.84 -24.36
CA LEU A 17 -52.86 -50.20 -24.70
C LEU A 17 -53.88 -51.25 -24.22
N PHE A 18 -54.52 -51.04 -23.07
CA PHE A 18 -55.59 -51.91 -22.59
C PHE A 18 -56.82 -51.87 -23.53
N GLY A 19 -57.23 -50.67 -23.97
CA GLY A 19 -58.30 -50.51 -24.96
C GLY A 19 -57.94 -51.16 -26.30
N LEU A 20 -56.70 -50.99 -26.76
CA LEU A 20 -56.19 -51.62 -27.97
C LEU A 20 -56.21 -53.15 -27.87
N ALA A 21 -55.74 -53.70 -26.75
CA ALA A 21 -55.75 -55.14 -26.49
C ALA A 21 -57.18 -55.71 -26.45
N ALA A 22 -58.14 -54.98 -25.85
CA ALA A 22 -59.54 -55.38 -25.82
C ALA A 22 -60.13 -55.48 -27.24
N VAL A 23 -59.88 -54.48 -28.11
CA VAL A 23 -60.34 -54.49 -29.52
C VAL A 23 -59.68 -55.60 -30.33
N VAL A 24 -58.39 -55.85 -30.10
CA VAL A 24 -57.61 -56.88 -30.81
C VAL A 24 -57.96 -58.29 -30.38
N SER A 25 -58.34 -58.51 -29.12
CA SER A 25 -58.60 -59.84 -28.55
C SER A 25 -59.60 -60.69 -29.35
N GLY A 26 -60.62 -60.07 -29.95
CA GLY A 26 -61.60 -60.74 -30.81
C GLY A 26 -61.15 -60.97 -32.26
N ARG A 27 -59.99 -60.44 -32.67
CA ARG A 27 -59.48 -60.45 -34.06
C ARG A 27 -58.04 -61.00 -34.18
N VAL A 28 -57.54 -61.67 -33.14
CA VAL A 28 -56.16 -62.22 -33.10
C VAL A 28 -55.91 -63.22 -34.23
N TYR A 29 -56.89 -64.07 -34.55
CA TYR A 29 -56.77 -65.04 -35.65
C TYR A 29 -56.56 -64.34 -37.00
N THR A 30 -57.27 -63.23 -37.25
CA THR A 30 -57.11 -62.45 -38.48
C THR A 30 -55.71 -61.84 -38.57
N LEU A 31 -55.17 -61.31 -37.47
CA LEU A 31 -53.82 -60.75 -37.44
C LEU A 31 -52.71 -61.78 -37.74
N MET A 32 -52.93 -63.06 -37.42
CA MET A 32 -51.95 -64.12 -37.69
C MET A 32 -51.89 -64.57 -39.15
N ILE A 33 -52.92 -64.27 -39.94
CA ILE A 33 -53.08 -64.77 -41.32
C ILE A 33 -52.88 -63.63 -42.33
N MET A 34 -52.87 -62.38 -41.87
CA MET A 34 -52.61 -61.20 -42.69
C MET A 34 -51.18 -61.19 -43.27
N PRO A 35 -50.98 -60.58 -44.46
CA PRO A 35 -49.65 -60.30 -44.99
C PRO A 35 -48.82 -59.45 -44.02
N LEU A 36 -47.50 -59.67 -43.99
CA LEU A 36 -46.60 -58.99 -43.06
C LEU A 36 -46.65 -57.45 -43.17
N ASN A 37 -46.91 -56.91 -44.36
CA ASN A 37 -47.05 -55.47 -44.57
C ASN A 37 -48.27 -54.89 -43.84
N GLU A 38 -49.41 -55.59 -43.86
CA GLU A 38 -50.64 -55.14 -43.18
C GLU A 38 -50.51 -55.21 -41.65
N VAL A 39 -49.75 -56.20 -41.14
CA VAL A 39 -49.37 -56.27 -39.72
C VAL A 39 -48.48 -55.07 -39.36
N GLY A 40 -47.55 -54.70 -40.23
CA GLY A 40 -46.72 -53.50 -40.10
C GLY A 40 -47.56 -52.22 -40.02
N ASP A 41 -48.52 -52.04 -40.93
CA ASP A 41 -49.41 -50.87 -40.97
C ASP A 41 -50.29 -50.77 -39.71
N PHE A 42 -50.79 -51.91 -39.22
CA PHE A 42 -51.53 -51.99 -37.96
C PHE A 42 -50.66 -51.58 -36.77
N LEU A 43 -49.44 -52.12 -36.66
CA LEU A 43 -48.52 -51.79 -35.57
C LEU A 43 -48.08 -50.32 -35.63
N ALA A 44 -47.84 -49.77 -36.82
CA ALA A 44 -47.51 -48.36 -37.01
C ALA A 44 -48.67 -47.45 -36.56
N GLY A 45 -49.92 -47.81 -36.91
CA GLY A 45 -51.11 -47.09 -36.46
C GLY A 45 -51.38 -47.21 -34.94
N ALA A 46 -51.12 -48.39 -34.36
CA ALA A 46 -51.31 -48.66 -32.94
C ALA A 46 -50.27 -47.98 -32.06
N PHE A 47 -48.98 -48.04 -32.43
CA PHE A 47 -47.90 -47.48 -31.63
C PHE A 47 -47.56 -46.01 -31.98
N GLY A 48 -48.02 -45.50 -33.12
CA GLY A 48 -47.81 -44.11 -33.54
C GLY A 48 -48.27 -43.07 -32.51
N PRO A 49 -49.54 -43.12 -32.04
CA PRO A 49 -50.03 -42.18 -31.03
C PRO A 49 -49.27 -42.26 -29.69
N VAL A 50 -48.86 -43.46 -29.29
CA VAL A 50 -48.06 -43.68 -28.07
C VAL A 50 -46.68 -43.04 -28.23
N ALA A 51 -45.98 -43.32 -29.33
CA ALA A 51 -44.67 -42.74 -29.61
C ALA A 51 -44.73 -41.20 -29.65
N PHE A 52 -45.77 -40.65 -30.29
CA PHE A 52 -45.96 -39.21 -30.38
C PHE A 52 -46.24 -38.54 -29.02
N LEU A 53 -47.06 -39.19 -28.17
CA LEU A 53 -47.31 -38.74 -26.81
C LEU A 53 -46.00 -38.62 -26.01
N TRP A 54 -45.16 -39.65 -26.05
CA TRP A 54 -43.88 -39.65 -25.33
C TRP A 54 -42.88 -38.63 -25.89
N LEU A 55 -42.90 -38.40 -27.21
CA LEU A 55 -42.08 -37.37 -27.85
C LEU A 55 -42.45 -35.97 -27.33
N ILE A 56 -43.74 -35.64 -27.28
CA ILE A 56 -44.20 -34.33 -26.77
C ILE A 56 -43.85 -34.18 -25.29
N LEU A 57 -44.11 -35.20 -24.46
CA LEU A 57 -43.79 -35.16 -23.04
C LEU A 57 -42.28 -34.97 -22.81
N GLY A 58 -41.45 -35.65 -23.59
CA GLY A 58 -40.00 -35.46 -23.58
C GLY A 58 -39.58 -34.03 -23.92
N PHE A 59 -40.15 -33.45 -24.99
CA PHE A 59 -39.86 -32.08 -25.40
C PHE A 59 -40.27 -31.04 -24.34
N LEU A 60 -41.46 -31.20 -23.75
CA LEU A 60 -41.92 -30.32 -22.66
C LEU A 60 -41.06 -30.44 -21.41
N GLN A 61 -40.58 -31.64 -21.10
CA GLN A 61 -39.66 -31.86 -19.98
C GLN A 61 -38.31 -31.18 -20.25
N GLN A 62 -37.74 -31.39 -21.43
CA GLN A 62 -36.47 -30.80 -21.84
C GLN A 62 -36.52 -29.26 -21.81
N GLY A 63 -37.61 -28.66 -22.29
CA GLY A 63 -37.78 -27.20 -22.25
C GLY A 63 -37.82 -26.64 -20.83
N ASN A 64 -38.47 -27.36 -19.89
CA ASN A 64 -38.49 -26.96 -18.49
C ASN A 64 -37.10 -27.08 -17.82
N GLU A 65 -36.36 -28.15 -18.12
CA GLU A 65 -35.00 -28.35 -17.62
C GLU A 65 -34.05 -27.25 -18.15
N LEU A 66 -34.16 -26.89 -19.42
CA LEU A 66 -33.36 -25.80 -20.00
C LEU A 66 -33.70 -24.44 -19.36
N ARG A 67 -34.99 -24.17 -19.09
CA ARG A 67 -35.41 -22.93 -18.42
C ARG A 67 -34.84 -22.83 -17.01
N GLN A 68 -34.91 -23.92 -16.25
CA GLN A 68 -34.31 -24.00 -14.91
C GLN A 68 -32.78 -23.83 -14.97
N GLY A 69 -32.12 -24.46 -15.94
CA GLY A 69 -30.68 -24.29 -16.14
C GLY A 69 -30.31 -22.84 -16.48
N THR A 70 -31.10 -22.19 -17.34
CA THR A 70 -30.89 -20.78 -17.71
C THR A 70 -31.09 -19.85 -16.52
N GLU A 71 -32.09 -20.10 -15.69
CA GLU A 71 -32.34 -19.32 -14.47
C GLU A 71 -31.20 -19.49 -13.46
N ALA A 72 -30.74 -20.73 -13.23
CA ALA A 72 -29.59 -20.99 -12.37
C ALA A 72 -28.30 -20.31 -12.87
N LEU A 73 -28.05 -20.31 -14.18
CA LEU A 73 -26.91 -19.61 -14.78
C LEU A 73 -27.01 -18.10 -14.62
N LYS A 74 -28.21 -17.52 -14.75
CA LYS A 74 -28.42 -16.09 -14.51
C LYS A 74 -28.12 -15.72 -13.06
N LEU A 75 -28.65 -16.49 -12.11
CA LEU A 75 -28.36 -16.29 -10.68
C LEU A 75 -26.85 -16.45 -10.39
N GLN A 76 -26.19 -17.44 -11.00
CA GLN A 76 -24.75 -17.63 -10.85
C GLN A 76 -23.94 -16.45 -11.42
N ALA A 77 -24.34 -15.89 -12.56
CA ALA A 77 -23.70 -14.72 -13.15
C ALA A 77 -23.90 -13.47 -12.28
N GLU A 78 -25.07 -13.30 -11.68
CA GLU A 78 -25.35 -12.21 -10.73
C GLU A 78 -24.50 -12.33 -9.47
N GLU A 79 -24.41 -13.51 -8.89
CA GLU A 79 -23.57 -13.76 -7.70
C GLU A 79 -22.08 -13.53 -7.98
N LEU A 80 -21.61 -13.93 -9.17
CA LEU A 80 -20.25 -13.66 -9.61
C LEU A 80 -20.01 -12.14 -9.77
N ARG A 81 -20.96 -11.41 -10.34
CA ARG A 81 -20.87 -9.95 -10.48
C ARG A 81 -20.76 -9.27 -9.12
N ASN A 82 -21.59 -9.68 -8.16
CA ASN A 82 -21.56 -9.16 -6.79
C ASN A 82 -20.23 -9.51 -6.09
N SER A 83 -19.71 -10.72 -6.31
CA SER A 83 -18.41 -11.15 -5.78
C SER A 83 -17.25 -10.31 -6.33
N VAL A 84 -17.25 -10.03 -7.63
CA VAL A 84 -16.24 -9.16 -8.27
C VAL A 84 -16.31 -7.73 -7.72
N GLU A 85 -17.52 -7.21 -7.51
CA GLU A 85 -17.70 -5.89 -6.89
C GLU A 85 -17.11 -5.84 -5.48
N GLN A 86 -17.41 -6.82 -4.63
CA GLN A 86 -16.83 -6.93 -3.28
C GLN A 86 -15.31 -7.06 -3.31
N GLN A 87 -14.75 -7.87 -4.21
CA GLN A 87 -13.31 -8.00 -4.38
C GLN A 87 -12.66 -6.68 -4.79
N SER A 88 -13.29 -5.91 -5.68
CA SER A 88 -12.76 -4.61 -6.09
C SER A 88 -12.75 -3.60 -4.93
N ILE A 89 -13.80 -3.59 -4.09
CA ILE A 89 -13.86 -2.77 -2.88
C ILE A 89 -12.76 -3.17 -1.89
N MET A 90 -12.56 -4.48 -1.66
CA MET A 90 -11.49 -4.96 -0.79
C MET A 90 -10.11 -4.59 -1.32
N ALA A 91 -9.87 -4.71 -2.63
CA ALA A 91 -8.60 -4.33 -3.25
C ALA A 91 -8.33 -2.81 -3.12
N ALA A 92 -9.36 -1.98 -3.29
CA ALA A 92 -9.26 -0.53 -3.11
C ALA A 92 -8.93 -0.18 -1.65
N ALA A 93 -9.62 -0.80 -0.68
CA ALA A 93 -9.36 -0.61 0.74
C ALA A 93 -7.94 -1.05 1.15
N ALA A 94 -7.48 -2.20 0.65
CA ALA A 94 -6.12 -2.68 0.89
C ALA A 94 -5.07 -1.71 0.32
N THR A 95 -5.30 -1.20 -0.89
CA THR A 95 -4.42 -0.19 -1.51
C THR A 95 -4.36 1.09 -0.66
N GLN A 96 -5.51 1.58 -0.18
CA GLN A 96 -5.56 2.74 0.70
C GLN A 96 -4.82 2.49 2.03
N GLN A 97 -4.96 1.30 2.60
CA GLN A 97 -4.27 0.91 3.83
C GLN A 97 -2.75 0.86 3.63
N ILE A 98 -2.27 0.30 2.51
CA ILE A 98 -0.84 0.26 2.17
C ILE A 98 -0.30 1.69 2.04
N ASN A 99 -1.01 2.57 1.34
CA ASN A 99 -0.59 3.96 1.17
C ASN A 99 -0.52 4.70 2.52
N ALA A 100 -1.51 4.50 3.40
CA ALA A 100 -1.51 5.07 4.73
C ALA A 100 -0.34 4.53 5.60
N GLN A 101 -0.04 3.23 5.49
CA GLN A 101 1.11 2.63 6.18
C GLN A 101 2.44 3.18 5.66
N GLN A 102 2.59 3.35 4.34
CA GLN A 102 3.78 3.95 3.75
C GLN A 102 3.99 5.39 4.23
N GLN A 103 2.93 6.18 4.26
CA GLN A 103 2.99 7.55 4.78
C GLN A 103 3.37 7.59 6.27
N ALA A 104 2.76 6.73 7.09
CA ALA A 104 3.09 6.62 8.51
C ALA A 104 4.56 6.22 8.73
N LEU A 105 5.06 5.26 7.94
CA LEU A 105 6.46 4.86 7.98
C LEU A 105 7.39 6.00 7.58
N GLN A 106 7.05 6.75 6.54
CA GLN A 106 7.84 7.90 6.11
C GLN A 106 7.93 8.95 7.22
N LEU A 107 6.80 9.29 7.86
CA LEU A 107 6.79 10.21 9.00
C LEU A 107 7.67 9.70 10.14
N GLN A 108 7.59 8.40 10.46
CA GLN A 108 8.42 7.80 11.50
C GLN A 108 9.93 7.88 11.16
N LEU A 109 10.30 7.67 9.90
CA LEU A 109 11.67 7.82 9.44
C LEU A 109 12.14 9.28 9.52
N GLU A 110 11.29 10.24 9.14
CA GLU A 110 11.58 11.68 9.27
C GLU A 110 11.75 12.10 10.73
N GLU A 111 10.88 11.64 11.63
CA GLU A 111 10.99 11.88 13.06
C GLU A 111 12.29 11.29 13.62
N THR A 112 12.61 10.06 13.23
CA THR A 112 13.85 9.39 13.60
C THR A 112 15.07 10.21 13.13
N GLU A 113 15.05 10.69 11.88
CA GLU A 113 16.11 11.56 11.37
C GLU A 113 16.23 12.87 12.18
N ARG A 114 15.09 13.48 12.53
CA ARG A 114 15.06 14.70 13.36
C ARG A 114 15.62 14.47 14.77
N THR A 115 15.40 13.28 15.35
CA THR A 115 16.00 12.93 16.65
C THR A 115 17.51 12.72 16.56
N PHE A 116 18.02 12.24 15.43
CA PHE A 116 19.45 12.00 15.25
C PHE A 116 20.26 13.24 14.85
N ARG A 117 19.62 14.28 14.27
CA ARG A 117 20.27 15.56 13.97
C ARG A 117 20.80 16.21 15.26
N ALA A 118 22.07 16.61 15.23
CA ALA A 118 22.68 17.33 16.35
C ALA A 118 22.17 18.77 16.35
N ASN A 119 21.67 19.24 17.48
CA ASN A 119 21.27 20.64 17.65
C ASN A 119 22.44 21.40 18.26
N PHE A 120 23.22 22.09 17.44
CA PHE A 120 24.37 22.87 17.91
C PHE A 120 23.92 24.14 18.63
N VAL A 121 24.44 24.34 19.83
CA VAL A 121 24.26 25.56 20.62
C VAL A 121 25.61 26.24 20.77
N PHE A 122 25.62 27.56 20.61
CA PHE A 122 26.82 28.38 20.70
C PHE A 122 26.76 29.28 21.92
N GLY A 123 27.83 29.28 22.71
CA GLY A 123 28.03 30.15 23.87
C GLY A 123 29.28 31.02 23.70
N GLY A 124 29.30 32.16 24.37
CA GLY A 124 30.51 32.97 24.54
C GLY A 124 31.21 32.58 25.84
N GLY A 125 32.47 32.15 25.75
CA GLY A 125 33.30 31.88 26.91
C GLY A 125 33.97 33.14 27.48
N PRO A 126 34.76 33.01 28.55
CA PRO A 126 35.45 34.12 29.19
C PRO A 126 36.30 34.91 28.18
N SER A 127 36.17 36.24 28.19
CA SER A 127 36.96 37.14 27.36
C SER A 127 37.98 37.88 28.21
N VAL A 128 39.25 37.83 27.82
CA VAL A 128 40.35 38.59 28.45
C VAL A 128 40.90 39.56 27.42
N SER A 129 40.78 40.86 27.68
CA SER A 129 41.44 41.90 26.89
C SER A 129 42.55 42.56 27.70
N SER A 130 43.71 42.74 27.10
CA SER A 130 44.82 43.46 27.71
C SER A 130 45.39 44.47 26.73
N ASN A 131 45.63 45.68 27.21
CA ASN A 131 46.22 46.76 26.44
C ASN A 131 47.58 47.10 27.05
N ARG A 132 48.65 46.49 26.54
CA ARG A 132 50.01 46.63 27.11
C ARG A 132 50.93 47.43 26.20
N GLY A 133 50.67 48.72 25.96
CA GLY A 133 51.62 49.72 25.42
C GLY A 133 52.37 49.46 24.09
N VAL A 134 52.34 48.24 23.56
CA VAL A 134 53.08 47.68 22.41
C VAL A 134 52.09 46.89 21.52
N GLY A 135 50.81 46.84 21.88
CA GLY A 135 49.74 46.20 21.10
C GLY A 135 48.49 45.90 21.94
N PHE A 136 47.36 45.83 21.25
CA PHE A 136 46.10 45.33 21.80
C PHE A 136 46.02 43.82 21.57
N TYR A 137 45.67 43.08 22.63
CA TYR A 137 45.42 41.64 22.53
C TYR A 137 44.14 41.32 23.27
N ALA A 138 43.19 40.71 22.57
CA ALA A 138 42.02 40.11 23.20
C ALA A 138 41.91 38.63 22.87
N GLU A 139 41.64 37.83 23.89
CA GLU A 139 41.40 36.40 23.77
C GLU A 139 39.97 36.13 24.23
N THR A 140 39.20 35.47 23.37
CA THR A 140 37.85 34.99 23.68
C THR A 140 37.78 33.51 23.37
N SER A 141 36.75 32.82 23.82
CA SER A 141 36.49 31.45 23.39
C SER A 141 35.07 31.28 22.92
N ILE A 142 34.90 30.53 21.83
CA ILE A 142 33.60 30.12 21.31
C ILE A 142 33.30 28.74 21.88
N GLU A 143 32.25 28.63 22.67
CA GLU A 143 31.78 27.35 23.19
C GLU A 143 30.74 26.74 22.25
N ILE A 144 30.92 25.48 21.90
CA ILE A 144 30.06 24.72 20.99
C ILE A 144 29.59 23.46 21.71
N GLY A 145 28.31 23.39 22.01
CA GLY A 145 27.67 22.23 22.61
C GLY A 145 26.60 21.64 21.70
N VAL A 146 26.08 20.47 22.08
CA VAL A 146 24.91 19.85 21.42
C VAL A 146 23.79 19.63 22.44
N ALA A 147 22.56 20.01 22.08
CA ALA A 147 21.43 20.00 23.02
C ALA A 147 20.49 18.78 22.90
N ARG A 148 20.58 18.00 21.81
CA ARG A 148 19.63 16.89 21.52
C ARG A 148 20.30 15.56 21.19
N SER A 149 21.32 15.56 20.34
CA SER A 149 21.97 14.35 19.83
C SER A 149 23.48 14.57 19.75
N VAL A 150 24.25 13.51 20.02
CA VAL A 150 25.71 13.50 19.97
C VAL A 150 26.18 13.66 18.52
N ALA A 151 27.24 14.44 18.33
CA ALA A 151 27.87 14.62 17.02
C ALA A 151 29.27 14.00 17.02
N HIS A 152 29.57 13.20 15.99
CA HIS A 152 30.88 12.60 15.75
C HIS A 152 31.60 13.31 14.59
N ALA A 153 32.92 13.23 14.55
CA ALA A 153 33.77 13.76 13.46
C ALA A 153 33.38 15.19 13.01
N VAL A 154 33.24 16.10 13.97
CA VAL A 154 32.81 17.48 13.76
C VAL A 154 33.96 18.28 13.15
N GLU A 155 33.73 18.80 11.95
CA GLU A 155 34.62 19.71 11.24
C GLU A 155 33.94 21.06 11.08
N ILE A 156 34.63 22.12 11.46
CA ILE A 156 34.13 23.48 11.47
C ILE A 156 34.98 24.27 10.48
N ALA A 157 34.33 25.03 9.61
CA ALA A 157 34.97 25.96 8.69
C ALA A 157 34.35 27.34 8.89
N ILE A 158 35.19 28.35 9.06
CA ILE A 158 34.81 29.73 9.33
C ILE A 158 35.38 30.61 8.21
N ASP A 159 34.50 31.33 7.52
CA ASP A 159 34.88 32.21 6.41
C ASP A 159 34.08 33.53 6.47
N PRO A 160 34.73 34.70 6.61
CA PRO A 160 36.17 34.93 6.80
C PRO A 160 36.77 34.39 8.12
N PRO A 161 38.09 34.17 8.24
CA PRO A 161 38.72 33.70 9.49
C PRO A 161 38.55 34.69 10.64
N ILE A 162 38.22 34.21 11.83
CA ILE A 162 38.06 35.04 13.03
C ILE A 162 39.26 34.82 13.94
N GLY A 163 40.01 35.89 14.25
CA GLY A 163 41.16 35.81 15.17
C GLY A 163 42.19 34.72 14.81
N GLY A 164 42.41 34.51 13.51
CA GLY A 164 43.32 33.50 12.96
C GLY A 164 42.75 32.08 12.84
N VAL A 165 41.50 31.85 13.26
CA VAL A 165 40.83 30.54 13.16
C VAL A 165 39.97 30.49 11.90
N SER A 166 40.33 29.60 10.97
CA SER A 166 39.56 29.31 9.75
C SER A 166 38.94 27.91 9.76
N GLU A 167 39.52 26.97 10.52
CA GLU A 167 39.03 25.59 10.62
C GLU A 167 39.26 24.99 12.01
N GLY A 168 38.42 24.01 12.37
CA GLY A 168 38.56 23.24 13.61
C GLY A 168 38.05 21.81 13.42
N LYS A 169 38.77 20.82 13.95
CA LYS A 169 38.39 19.40 13.87
C LYS A 169 38.27 18.78 15.25
N PHE A 170 37.16 18.13 15.51
CA PHE A 170 36.85 17.52 16.80
C PHE A 170 36.28 16.11 16.60
N ALA A 171 36.75 15.17 17.43
CA ALA A 171 36.34 13.78 17.30
C ALA A 171 34.88 13.55 17.72
N ILE A 172 34.44 14.14 18.84
CA ILE A 172 33.10 13.93 19.42
C ILE A 172 32.67 15.19 20.19
N ILE A 173 31.40 15.59 20.04
CA ILE A 173 30.72 16.55 20.91
C ILE A 173 29.54 15.83 21.55
N ASP A 174 29.59 15.64 22.88
CA ASP A 174 28.54 14.98 23.66
C ASP A 174 27.61 15.99 24.36
N LEU A 175 26.51 15.50 24.92
CA LEU A 175 25.52 16.33 25.63
C LEU A 175 26.03 16.91 26.96
N LYS A 176 27.20 16.48 27.44
CA LYS A 176 27.74 16.84 28.77
C LYS A 176 28.92 17.80 28.68
N ARG A 177 29.56 17.93 27.52
CA ARG A 177 30.80 18.69 27.32
C ARG A 177 30.69 19.59 26.10
N SER A 178 30.76 20.89 26.34
CA SER A 178 30.97 21.87 25.29
C SER A 178 32.45 21.89 24.88
N ILE A 179 32.71 22.07 23.59
CA ILE A 179 34.06 22.31 23.06
C ILE A 179 34.31 23.81 23.06
N SER A 180 35.48 24.23 23.50
CA SER A 180 35.90 25.63 23.53
C SER A 180 36.96 25.88 22.47
N ILE A 181 36.72 26.83 21.56
CA ILE A 181 37.65 27.26 20.52
C ILE A 181 38.21 28.62 20.93
N PRO A 182 39.49 28.72 21.32
CA PRO A 182 40.11 30.00 21.64
C PRO A 182 40.33 30.81 20.35
N VAL A 183 39.95 32.08 20.40
CA VAL A 183 40.07 33.04 19.29
C VAL A 183 40.88 34.22 19.77
N LYS A 184 41.94 34.55 19.03
CA LYS A 184 42.90 35.62 19.39
C LYS A 184 42.77 36.79 18.44
N PHE A 185 42.34 37.92 18.96
CA PHE A 185 42.21 39.16 18.20
C PHE A 185 43.45 40.04 18.38
N ILE A 186 44.08 40.37 17.25
CA ILE A 186 45.14 41.40 17.14
C ILE A 186 44.49 42.75 16.77
N THR A 187 43.39 42.71 16.01
CA THR A 187 42.48 43.83 15.72
C THR A 187 41.04 43.36 15.94
N LEU A 188 40.13 44.25 16.34
CA LEU A 188 38.70 43.95 16.56
C LEU A 188 37.81 44.64 15.52
N PRO A 189 37.90 44.25 14.23
CA PRO A 189 36.99 44.76 13.21
C PRO A 189 35.57 44.21 13.42
N GLU A 190 34.58 45.00 13.04
CA GLU A 190 33.23 44.48 12.81
C GLU A 190 33.25 43.62 11.56
N THR A 191 32.90 42.35 11.69
CA THR A 191 32.94 41.38 10.60
C THR A 191 31.81 40.39 10.76
N SER A 192 31.14 40.08 9.66
CA SER A 192 30.17 39.02 9.55
C SER A 192 30.63 38.00 8.52
N GLY A 193 30.26 36.75 8.72
CA GLY A 193 30.61 35.66 7.82
C GLY A 193 29.87 34.38 8.16
N ASN A 194 30.24 33.32 7.47
CA ASN A 194 29.56 32.03 7.56
C ASN A 194 30.42 31.02 8.33
N VAL A 195 29.79 30.30 9.24
CA VAL A 195 30.34 29.11 9.90
C VAL A 195 29.64 27.89 9.34
N SER A 196 30.38 27.02 8.66
CA SER A 196 29.89 25.71 8.23
C SER A 196 30.35 24.63 9.21
N ILE A 197 29.42 23.84 9.74
CA ILE A 197 29.72 22.68 10.59
C ILE A 197 29.34 21.41 9.84
N SER A 198 30.31 20.55 9.56
CA SER A 198 30.11 19.20 9.01
C SER A 198 30.29 18.18 10.13
N TYR A 199 29.35 17.26 10.32
CA TYR A 199 29.39 16.29 11.41
C TYR A 199 28.71 14.98 11.02
N ASP A 200 29.07 13.89 11.69
CA ASP A 200 28.38 12.61 11.59
C ASP A 200 27.37 12.51 12.75
N GLY A 201 26.09 12.31 12.43
CA GLY A 201 25.07 12.13 13.46
C GLY A 201 25.21 10.82 14.22
N ALA A 202 24.39 10.61 15.24
CA ALA A 202 24.35 9.34 15.98
C ALA A 202 24.02 8.12 15.08
N ASP A 203 23.44 8.36 13.91
CA ASP A 203 23.16 7.38 12.86
C ASP A 203 24.33 7.14 11.88
N GLY A 204 25.48 7.79 12.09
CA GLY A 204 26.67 7.67 11.23
C GLY A 204 26.58 8.40 9.89
N LYS A 205 25.50 9.14 9.62
CA LYS A 205 25.37 9.94 8.40
C LYS A 205 26.04 11.30 8.54
N ARG A 206 26.88 11.66 7.56
CA ARG A 206 27.51 12.98 7.49
C ARG A 206 26.51 14.05 7.04
N ARG A 207 26.39 15.11 7.83
CA ARG A 207 25.51 16.26 7.62
C ARG A 207 26.34 17.55 7.64
N LYS A 208 25.84 18.60 6.98
CA LYS A 208 26.45 19.93 6.97
C LYS A 208 25.39 20.97 7.34
N GLU A 209 25.70 21.81 8.30
CA GLU A 209 24.85 22.91 8.76
C GLU A 209 25.61 24.24 8.65
N ASN A 210 24.91 25.30 8.28
CA ASN A 210 25.49 26.63 8.10
C ASN A 210 24.91 27.59 9.14
N PHE A 211 25.78 28.40 9.71
CA PHE A 211 25.49 29.41 10.72
C PHE A 211 26.13 30.74 10.26
N ILE A 212 25.64 31.85 10.79
CA ILE A 212 26.18 33.18 10.55
C ILE A 212 26.83 33.64 11.85
N TYR A 213 28.09 34.10 11.77
CA TYR A 213 28.75 34.74 12.88
C TYR A 213 28.77 36.27 12.70
N THR A 214 28.85 36.99 13.81
CA THR A 214 28.98 38.44 13.83
C THR A 214 29.91 38.85 14.97
N THR A 215 30.92 39.65 14.67
CA THR A 215 31.79 40.31 15.65
C THR A 215 31.45 41.79 15.72
N LEU A 216 31.49 42.38 16.92
CA LEU A 216 31.23 43.80 17.14
C LEU A 216 32.55 44.58 17.20
N ASN A 217 32.56 45.78 16.62
CA ASN A 217 33.73 46.65 16.67
C ASN A 217 34.15 46.94 18.13
N GLY A 218 35.42 46.73 18.46
CA GLY A 218 35.96 47.01 19.80
C GLY A 218 35.54 46.03 20.90
N HIS A 219 34.78 44.97 20.59
CA HIS A 219 34.39 43.95 21.56
C HIS A 219 34.87 42.54 21.13
N PRO A 220 35.52 41.77 22.03
CA PRO A 220 35.99 40.42 21.72
C PRO A 220 34.87 39.36 21.73
N TRP A 221 33.61 39.77 21.60
CA TRP A 221 32.46 38.88 21.60
C TRP A 221 32.16 38.40 20.18
N VAL A 222 31.95 37.08 20.03
CA VAL A 222 31.49 36.48 18.77
C VAL A 222 30.07 35.95 18.98
N ALA A 223 29.10 36.53 18.27
CA ALA A 223 27.73 36.02 18.25
C ALA A 223 27.55 35.07 17.06
N ILE A 224 27.09 33.85 17.30
CA ILE A 224 26.78 32.88 16.24
C ILE A 224 25.28 32.60 16.28
N LYS A 225 24.61 32.78 15.15
CA LYS A 225 23.18 32.50 14.98
C LYS A 225 22.99 31.53 13.81
N ARG A 226 21.89 30.77 13.83
CA ARG A 226 21.55 29.93 12.68
C ARG A 226 21.25 30.83 11.49
N ALA A 227 21.76 30.46 10.31
CA ALA A 227 21.34 31.09 9.07
C ALA A 227 19.88 30.69 8.85
N ASP A 228 18.96 31.67 8.87
CA ASP A 228 17.55 31.44 8.52
C ASP A 228 17.40 31.20 7.00
#